data_AF-A0A2H3B598-F1
#
_entry.id   AF-A0A2H3B598-F1
#
_cell.length_a   1.000
_cell.length_b   1.000
_cell.length_c   1.000
_cell.angle_alpha   90.00
_cell.angle_beta   90.00
_cell.angle_gamma   90.00
#
_symmetry.space_group_name_H-M   'P 1'
#
loop_
_entity.id
_entity.type
_entity.pdbx_description
1 polymer ?
#
loop_
_entity_poly.entity_id
_entity_poly.type
_entity_poly.pdbx_seq_one_letter_code
_entity_poly.pdbx_strand_id
1 'polypeptide(L)'
;MPNESYDRLISEYVTCTNTDISSIVSTPWTVRALTDQFIYSAAAAKSPLVSKKKYKPVHRKHRPVPTYMPNPEAQYFREIPAPIPISLPLEPIDYHRLSFGSRVTLERLELMLEKIEPGILSKEEIDLLAFVVVQHESAFAFDYAEKGSFSREYYPDYEIPTIEHVPWQSKPITIPAAIVDDVRREIISNEALGRFEPTTSSYRSSLFAVAKKPGSVPPVRLVVDLQELNSVTIR
;
A
#
# COMPACT_ATOMS: atom_id res chain seq x y z
N MET A 1 50.82 12.81 -0.33
CA MET A 1 49.49 12.18 -0.19
C MET A 1 48.46 13.26 -0.50
N PRO A 2 47.50 13.05 -1.43
CA PRO A 2 46.47 14.05 -1.71
C PRO A 2 45.61 14.32 -0.47
N ASN A 3 45.09 15.53 -0.36
CA ASN A 3 44.30 16.01 0.76
C ASN A 3 42.98 15.23 0.89
N GLU A 4 42.68 14.75 2.10
CA GLU A 4 41.49 13.95 2.44
C GLU A 4 40.17 14.72 2.22
N SER A 5 40.22 16.05 2.17
CA SER A 5 39.05 16.90 1.91
C SER A 5 38.34 16.61 0.59
N TYR A 6 39.04 16.02 -0.38
CA TYR A 6 38.50 15.74 -1.72
C TYR A 6 37.98 14.31 -1.89
N ASP A 7 38.22 13.42 -0.92
CA ASP A 7 37.82 12.01 -1.00
C ASP A 7 36.29 11.90 -1.10
N ARG A 8 35.58 12.76 -0.36
CA ARG A 8 34.11 12.85 -0.42
C ARG A 8 33.61 13.26 -1.80
N LEU A 9 34.23 14.25 -2.44
CA LEU A 9 33.82 14.73 -3.77
C LEU A 9 33.96 13.64 -4.83
N ILE A 10 35.03 12.84 -4.76
CA ILE A 10 35.23 11.70 -5.67
C ILE A 10 34.18 10.62 -5.42
N SER A 11 33.91 10.29 -4.15
CA SER A 11 32.89 9.28 -3.82
C SER A 11 31.48 9.70 -4.27
N GLU A 12 31.14 10.98 -4.11
CA GLU A 12 29.86 11.54 -4.55
C GLU A 12 29.79 11.59 -6.08
N TYR A 13 30.85 12.00 -6.77
CA TYR A 13 30.93 12.01 -8.23
C TYR A 13 30.63 10.61 -8.80
N VAL A 14 31.38 9.58 -8.37
CA VAL A 14 31.20 8.20 -8.84
C VAL A 14 29.78 7.68 -8.55
N THR A 15 29.21 8.02 -7.39
CA THR A 15 27.84 7.62 -7.03
C THR A 15 26.79 8.31 -7.92
N CYS A 16 26.99 9.59 -8.25
CA CYS A 16 26.05 10.37 -9.03
C CYS A 16 26.12 10.07 -10.54
N THR A 17 27.32 9.78 -11.05
CA THR A 17 27.53 9.49 -12.48
C THR A 17 27.44 8.01 -12.80
N ASN A 18 27.36 7.15 -11.79
CA ASN A 18 27.32 5.69 -11.94
C ASN A 18 28.51 5.16 -12.75
N THR A 19 29.67 5.81 -12.59
CA THR A 19 30.89 5.47 -13.33
C THR A 19 31.37 4.09 -12.92
N ASP A 20 31.74 3.28 -13.92
CA ASP A 20 32.29 1.94 -13.66
C ASP A 20 33.61 2.08 -12.87
N ILE A 21 33.58 1.62 -11.63
CA ILE A 21 34.71 1.71 -10.70
C ILE A 21 35.92 0.97 -11.25
N SER A 22 35.72 -0.09 -12.05
CA SER A 22 36.81 -0.86 -12.67
C SER A 22 37.58 -0.10 -13.75
N SER A 23 36.98 0.97 -14.30
CA SER A 23 37.60 1.86 -15.29
C SER A 23 38.47 2.97 -14.67
N ILE A 24 38.42 3.14 -13.34
CA ILE A 24 39.14 4.21 -12.62
C ILE A 24 40.58 3.75 -12.36
N VAL A 25 41.55 4.61 -12.70
CA VAL A 25 42.97 4.33 -12.46
C VAL A 25 43.24 4.16 -10.95
N SER A 26 43.81 3.00 -10.59
CA SER A 26 44.18 2.69 -9.21
C SER A 26 45.38 3.52 -8.78
N THR A 27 45.15 4.45 -7.87
CA THR A 27 46.17 5.25 -7.19
C THR A 27 45.91 5.18 -5.70
N PRO A 28 46.91 5.43 -4.82
CA PRO A 28 46.70 5.43 -3.37
C PRO A 28 45.56 6.35 -2.91
N TRP A 29 45.27 7.41 -3.67
CA TRP A 29 44.20 8.35 -3.40
C TRP A 29 42.82 7.86 -3.84
N THR A 30 42.70 7.35 -5.06
CA THR A 30 41.43 6.79 -5.56
C THR A 30 41.04 5.53 -4.80
N VAL A 31 42.02 4.70 -4.42
CA VAL A 31 41.80 3.54 -3.55
C VAL A 31 41.25 3.99 -2.20
N ARG A 32 41.86 4.98 -1.55
CA ARG A 32 41.40 5.51 -0.26
C ARG A 32 40.01 6.13 -0.34
N ALA A 33 39.74 6.95 -1.36
CA ALA A 33 38.45 7.63 -1.53
C ALA A 33 37.30 6.66 -1.87
N LEU A 34 37.60 5.52 -2.49
CA LEU A 34 36.60 4.56 -2.96
C LEU A 34 36.58 3.25 -2.17
N THR A 35 37.35 3.15 -1.07
CA THR A 35 37.50 1.90 -0.28
C THR A 35 36.14 1.34 0.16
N ASP A 36 35.23 2.19 0.63
CA ASP A 36 33.89 1.77 1.03
C ASP A 36 33.07 1.26 -0.17
N GLN A 37 33.19 1.87 -1.35
CA GLN A 37 32.44 1.47 -2.55
C GLN A 37 32.95 0.15 -3.16
N PHE A 38 34.26 -0.12 -3.09
CA PHE A 38 34.84 -1.42 -3.50
C PHE A 38 34.31 -2.59 -2.64
N ILE A 39 34.04 -2.36 -1.35
CA ILE A 39 33.46 -3.38 -0.46
C ILE A 39 32.00 -3.68 -0.86
N TYR A 40 31.25 -2.66 -1.30
CA TYR A 40 29.87 -2.85 -1.74
C TYR A 40 29.76 -3.48 -3.14
N SER A 41 30.66 -3.20 -4.09
CA SER A 41 30.57 -3.73 -5.46
C SER A 41 30.75 -5.26 -5.53
N ALA A 42 31.61 -5.84 -4.69
CA ALA A 42 31.79 -7.29 -4.59
C ALA A 42 30.55 -8.01 -4.01
N ALA A 43 29.74 -7.32 -3.20
CA ALA A 43 28.50 -7.84 -2.62
C ALA A 43 27.23 -7.48 -3.44
N ALA A 44 27.31 -6.55 -4.40
CA ALA A 44 26.17 -5.93 -5.06
C ALA A 44 25.78 -6.53 -6.42
N ALA A 45 26.35 -7.67 -6.83
CA ALA A 45 25.96 -8.32 -8.10
C ALA A 45 24.48 -8.76 -8.18
N LYS A 46 23.66 -8.59 -7.12
CA LYS A 46 22.25 -9.02 -7.08
C LYS A 46 21.25 -8.06 -6.42
N SER A 47 21.56 -6.78 -6.20
CA SER A 47 20.54 -5.87 -5.62
C SER A 47 20.71 -4.42 -6.06
N PRO A 48 19.63 -3.76 -6.54
CA PRO A 48 19.67 -2.34 -6.84
C PRO A 48 19.98 -1.58 -5.56
N LEU A 49 20.79 -0.52 -5.67
CA LEU A 49 21.20 0.38 -4.59
C LEU A 49 19.98 0.96 -3.86
N VAL A 50 19.47 0.23 -2.88
CA VAL A 50 18.58 0.76 -1.85
C VAL A 50 19.47 1.63 -0.98
N SER A 51 19.43 2.96 -1.20
CA SER A 51 19.98 3.90 -0.22
C SER A 51 19.43 3.49 1.15
N LYS A 52 20.27 3.03 2.07
CA LYS A 52 19.85 2.69 3.44
C LYS A 52 19.45 3.99 4.15
N LYS A 53 18.27 4.51 3.84
CA LYS A 53 17.70 5.66 4.54
C LYS A 53 17.54 5.24 6.00
N LYS A 54 18.20 5.96 6.91
CA LYS A 54 18.06 5.71 8.35
C LYS A 54 16.57 5.74 8.70
N TYR A 55 16.09 4.68 9.33
CA TYR A 55 14.71 4.59 9.79
C TYR A 55 14.36 5.79 10.66
N LYS A 56 13.15 6.33 10.52
CA LYS A 56 12.71 7.50 11.31
C LYS A 56 12.70 7.13 12.80
N PRO A 57 13.55 7.75 13.64
CA PRO A 57 13.64 7.39 15.04
C PRO A 57 12.34 7.70 15.78
N VAL A 58 12.07 6.96 16.86
CA VAL A 58 10.80 7.00 17.60
C VAL A 58 10.43 8.42 18.04
N HIS A 59 11.40 9.23 18.48
CA HIS A 59 11.19 10.60 18.94
C HIS A 59 10.77 11.58 17.83
N ARG A 60 10.97 11.24 16.55
CA ARG A 60 10.52 12.08 15.41
C ARG A 60 9.14 11.70 14.90
N LYS A 61 8.54 10.61 15.41
CA LYS A 61 7.22 10.17 14.94
C LYS A 61 6.15 11.13 15.48
N HIS A 62 5.33 11.66 14.57
CA HIS A 62 4.11 12.37 14.96
C HIS A 62 3.13 11.36 15.52
N ARG A 63 2.49 11.70 16.63
CA ARG A 63 1.52 10.87 17.32
C ARG A 63 0.25 11.69 17.58
N PRO A 64 -0.93 11.06 17.53
CA PRO A 64 -2.16 11.65 18.02
C PRO A 64 -2.03 12.13 19.47
N VAL A 65 -2.75 13.20 19.77
CA VAL A 65 -2.78 13.86 21.06
C VAL A 65 -3.54 12.98 22.05
N PRO A 66 -2.90 12.53 23.15
CA PRO A 66 -3.58 11.75 24.19
C PRO A 66 -4.40 12.70 25.07
N THR A 67 -5.64 12.98 24.68
CA THR A 67 -6.57 13.82 25.45
C THR A 67 -7.97 13.21 25.43
N TYR A 68 -8.92 13.84 26.14
CA TYR A 68 -10.29 13.35 26.22
C TYR A 68 -11.02 13.44 24.87
N MET A 69 -11.76 12.40 24.53
CA MET A 69 -12.63 12.36 23.34
C MET A 69 -13.82 13.32 23.54
N PRO A 70 -13.94 14.41 22.76
CA PRO A 70 -14.94 15.45 23.02
C PRO A 70 -16.37 14.95 22.80
N ASN A 71 -16.59 14.08 21.81
CA ASN A 71 -17.88 13.52 21.47
C ASN A 71 -17.78 11.99 21.31
N PRO A 72 -17.82 11.22 22.41
CA PRO A 72 -17.75 9.77 22.33
C PRO A 72 -18.99 9.17 21.64
N GLU A 73 -20.13 9.86 21.67
CA GLU A 73 -21.38 9.36 21.10
C GLU A 73 -21.36 9.31 19.57
N ALA A 74 -20.65 10.24 18.92
CA ALA A 74 -20.44 10.23 17.48
C ALA A 74 -19.69 8.98 16.98
N GLN A 75 -19.05 8.23 17.88
CA GLN A 75 -18.27 7.03 17.53
C GLN A 75 -19.03 5.72 17.74
N TYR A 76 -20.28 5.76 18.22
CA TYR A 76 -21.04 4.54 18.41
C TYR A 76 -21.52 3.97 17.09
N PHE A 77 -21.19 2.70 16.86
CA PHE A 77 -21.77 1.90 15.80
C PHE A 77 -23.16 1.42 16.21
N ARG A 78 -24.05 1.30 15.23
CA ARG A 78 -25.35 0.67 15.47
C ARG A 78 -25.19 -0.84 15.45
N GLU A 79 -26.06 -1.51 16.19
CA GLU A 79 -26.10 -2.96 16.20
C GLU A 79 -26.37 -3.51 14.80
N ILE A 80 -25.55 -4.48 14.40
CA ILE A 80 -25.74 -5.20 13.14
C ILE A 80 -26.65 -6.39 13.46
N PRO A 81 -27.75 -6.59 12.71
CA PRO A 81 -28.60 -7.74 12.92
C PRO A 81 -27.81 -9.04 12.72
N ALA A 82 -28.13 -10.06 13.53
CA ALA A 82 -27.48 -11.36 13.39
C ALA A 82 -27.74 -11.92 11.96
N PRO A 83 -26.70 -12.44 11.29
CA PRO A 83 -26.88 -13.01 9.95
C PRO A 83 -27.77 -14.25 10.02
N ILE A 84 -28.63 -14.41 9.03
CA ILE A 84 -29.44 -15.63 8.90
C ILE A 84 -28.50 -16.73 8.38
N PRO A 85 -28.26 -17.82 9.13
CA PRO A 85 -27.40 -18.89 8.67
C PRO A 85 -28.03 -19.59 7.47
N ILE A 86 -27.18 -19.92 6.49
CA ILE A 86 -27.57 -20.77 5.37
C ILE A 86 -27.62 -22.24 5.80
N SER A 87 -28.61 -22.97 5.28
CA SER A 87 -28.69 -24.42 5.45
C SER A 87 -27.65 -25.09 4.54
N LEU A 88 -26.75 -25.87 5.12
CA LEU A 88 -25.75 -26.62 4.35
C LEU A 88 -26.40 -27.89 3.76
N PRO A 89 -26.15 -28.22 2.49
CA PRO A 89 -26.58 -29.48 1.91
C PRO A 89 -25.81 -30.63 2.54
N LEU A 90 -26.52 -31.68 2.95
CA LEU A 90 -25.89 -32.91 3.46
C LEU A 90 -25.22 -33.72 2.34
N GLU A 91 -25.80 -33.65 1.14
CA GLU A 91 -25.26 -34.24 -0.09
C GLU A 91 -25.04 -33.10 -1.10
N PRO A 92 -23.82 -32.55 -1.17
CA PRO A 92 -23.53 -31.44 -2.06
C PRO A 92 -23.57 -31.92 -3.51
N ILE A 93 -24.18 -31.11 -4.38
CA ILE A 93 -24.23 -31.36 -5.82
C ILE A 93 -22.89 -30.94 -6.43
N ASP A 94 -22.45 -31.66 -7.45
CA ASP A 94 -21.27 -31.32 -8.25
C ASP A 94 -21.22 -29.82 -8.58
N TYR A 95 -20.12 -29.16 -8.20
CA TYR A 95 -20.01 -27.71 -8.26
C TYR A 95 -20.18 -27.14 -9.68
N HIS A 96 -19.87 -27.92 -10.73
CA HIS A 96 -20.05 -27.50 -12.12
C HIS A 96 -21.52 -27.25 -12.49
N ARG A 97 -22.46 -27.78 -11.70
CA ARG A 97 -23.91 -27.67 -11.91
C ARG A 97 -24.55 -26.60 -11.03
N LEU A 98 -23.77 -25.87 -10.23
CA LEU A 98 -24.28 -24.79 -9.40
C LEU A 98 -24.80 -23.63 -10.26
N SER A 99 -25.76 -22.90 -9.70
CA SER A 99 -26.23 -21.66 -10.30
C SER A 99 -25.23 -20.55 -9.94
N PHE A 100 -24.28 -20.28 -10.83
CA PHE A 100 -23.31 -19.21 -10.66
C PHE A 100 -23.96 -17.83 -10.72
N GLY A 101 -23.46 -16.92 -9.89
CA GLY A 101 -23.89 -15.54 -9.85
C GLY A 101 -23.07 -14.62 -10.73
N SER A 102 -23.15 -13.32 -10.44
CA SER A 102 -22.46 -12.28 -11.22
C SER A 102 -20.97 -12.14 -10.89
N ARG A 103 -20.58 -12.45 -9.65
CA ARG A 103 -19.21 -12.26 -9.15
C ARG A 103 -18.42 -13.56 -9.13
N VAL A 104 -19.03 -14.64 -8.65
CA VAL A 104 -18.38 -15.96 -8.65
C VAL A 104 -18.85 -16.73 -9.89
N THR A 105 -18.08 -16.63 -10.97
CA THR A 105 -18.22 -17.47 -12.15
C THR A 105 -17.50 -18.80 -11.95
N LEU A 106 -17.81 -19.80 -12.78
CA LEU A 106 -17.12 -21.09 -12.79
C LEU A 106 -15.60 -20.90 -12.90
N GLU A 107 -15.13 -20.09 -13.84
CA GLU A 107 -13.69 -19.82 -14.03
C GLU A 107 -13.04 -19.22 -12.77
N ARG A 108 -13.72 -18.25 -12.13
CA ARG A 108 -13.22 -17.62 -10.90
C ARG A 108 -13.20 -18.59 -9.74
N LEU A 109 -14.20 -19.47 -9.65
CA LEU A 109 -14.25 -20.52 -8.63
C LEU A 109 -13.13 -21.53 -8.82
N GLU A 110 -12.88 -22.00 -10.04
CA GLU A 110 -11.77 -22.92 -10.33
C GLU A 110 -10.42 -22.30 -9.97
N LEU A 111 -10.19 -21.04 -10.29
CA LEU A 111 -8.98 -20.31 -9.85
C LEU A 111 -8.84 -20.21 -8.32
N MET A 112 -9.94 -20.25 -7.56
CA MET A 112 -9.89 -20.31 -6.10
C MET A 112 -9.55 -21.72 -5.63
N LEU A 113 -10.17 -22.73 -6.23
CA LEU A 113 -9.97 -24.14 -5.88
C LEU A 113 -8.56 -24.64 -6.24
N GLU A 114 -7.96 -24.17 -7.34
CA GLU A 114 -6.58 -24.48 -7.73
C GLU A 114 -5.53 -24.07 -6.69
N LYS A 115 -5.86 -23.11 -5.82
CA LYS A 115 -4.95 -22.67 -4.74
C LYS A 115 -4.97 -23.62 -3.55
N ILE A 116 -5.92 -24.55 -3.49
CA ILE A 116 -6.01 -25.57 -2.46
C ILE A 116 -5.06 -26.70 -2.85
N GLU A 117 -4.21 -27.12 -1.91
CA GLU A 117 -3.26 -28.21 -2.15
C GLU A 117 -4.02 -29.53 -2.43
N PRO A 118 -3.62 -30.30 -3.45
CA PRO A 118 -4.31 -31.54 -3.80
C PRO A 118 -4.28 -32.53 -2.64
N GLY A 119 -5.43 -33.14 -2.35
CA GLY A 119 -5.58 -34.16 -1.31
C GLY A 119 -5.91 -33.64 0.09
N ILE A 120 -6.01 -32.31 0.29
CA ILE A 120 -6.51 -31.74 1.54
C ILE A 120 -8.02 -31.95 1.68
N LEU A 121 -8.77 -31.73 0.60
CA LEU A 121 -10.22 -31.83 0.57
C LEU A 121 -10.66 -33.03 -0.27
N SER A 122 -11.69 -33.73 0.22
CA SER A 122 -12.42 -34.72 -0.57
C SER A 122 -13.25 -34.04 -1.66
N LYS A 123 -13.74 -34.82 -2.63
CA LYS A 123 -14.62 -34.28 -3.68
C LYS A 123 -15.88 -33.63 -3.07
N GLU A 124 -16.49 -34.29 -2.10
CA GLU A 124 -17.69 -33.82 -1.43
C GLU A 124 -17.45 -32.51 -0.65
N GLU A 125 -16.27 -32.39 -0.01
CA GLU A 125 -15.88 -31.16 0.68
C GLU A 125 -15.64 -30.01 -0.29
N ILE A 126 -15.09 -30.28 -1.48
CA ILE A 126 -14.93 -29.27 -2.54
C ILE A 126 -16.29 -28.81 -3.05
N ASP A 127 -17.22 -29.75 -3.30
CA ASP A 127 -18.57 -29.43 -3.75
C ASP A 127 -19.33 -28.59 -2.70
N LEU A 128 -19.18 -28.94 -1.41
CA LEU A 128 -19.76 -28.17 -0.31
C LEU A 128 -19.13 -26.78 -0.18
N LEU A 129 -17.81 -26.67 -0.28
CA LEU A 129 -17.10 -25.39 -0.24
C LEU A 129 -17.55 -24.48 -1.39
N ALA A 130 -17.63 -25.03 -2.60
CA ALA A 130 -18.10 -24.31 -3.77
C ALA A 130 -19.53 -23.79 -3.59
N PHE A 131 -20.43 -24.62 -3.03
CA PHE A 131 -21.79 -24.20 -2.69
C PHE A 131 -21.80 -22.98 -1.76
N VAL A 132 -21.00 -23.01 -0.68
CA VAL A 132 -20.90 -21.88 0.28
C VAL A 132 -20.34 -20.62 -0.38
N VAL A 133 -19.31 -20.77 -1.22
CA VAL A 133 -18.68 -19.64 -1.93
C VAL A 133 -19.64 -18.98 -2.90
N VAL A 134 -20.37 -19.76 -3.70
CA VAL A 134 -21.36 -19.25 -4.66
C VAL A 134 -22.53 -18.58 -3.94
N GLN A 135 -23.04 -19.19 -2.86
CA GLN A 135 -24.14 -18.63 -2.07
C GLN A 135 -23.77 -17.31 -1.39
N HIS A 136 -22.49 -17.10 -1.08
CA HIS A 136 -21.95 -15.88 -0.50
C HIS A 136 -21.09 -15.08 -1.48
N GLU A 137 -21.41 -15.08 -2.78
CA GLU A 137 -20.58 -14.44 -3.79
C GLU A 137 -20.26 -12.96 -3.51
N SER A 138 -21.18 -12.23 -2.86
CA SER A 138 -21.02 -10.82 -2.48
C SER A 138 -19.92 -10.57 -1.44
N ALA A 139 -19.47 -11.61 -0.73
CA ALA A 139 -18.36 -11.51 0.23
C ALA A 139 -16.99 -11.43 -0.47
N PHE A 140 -16.91 -11.84 -1.74
CA PHE A 140 -15.67 -11.85 -2.52
C PHE A 140 -15.62 -10.63 -3.45
N ALA A 141 -14.40 -10.12 -3.64
CA ALA A 141 -14.09 -9.07 -4.59
C ALA A 141 -12.88 -9.51 -5.42
N PHE A 142 -13.07 -9.57 -6.74
CA PHE A 142 -12.04 -9.93 -7.71
C PHE A 142 -11.39 -8.69 -8.33
N ASP A 143 -12.12 -7.57 -8.34
CA ASP A 143 -11.60 -6.27 -8.73
C ASP A 143 -11.85 -5.20 -7.65
N TYR A 144 -11.30 -4.00 -7.87
CA TYR A 144 -11.51 -2.87 -6.96
C TYR A 144 -12.91 -2.26 -7.03
N ALA A 145 -13.69 -2.53 -8.08
CA ALA A 145 -15.05 -2.03 -8.23
C ALA A 145 -16.04 -2.85 -7.39
N GLU A 146 -15.78 -4.14 -7.19
CA GLU A 146 -16.53 -5.07 -6.35
C GLU A 146 -16.21 -4.91 -4.85
N LYS A 147 -15.29 -4.02 -4.47
CA LYS A 147 -14.89 -3.79 -3.07
C LYS A 147 -16.12 -3.47 -2.21
N GLY A 148 -16.17 -4.05 -1.02
CA GLY A 148 -17.19 -3.70 -0.02
C GLY A 148 -17.00 -2.27 0.50
N SER A 149 -18.11 -1.63 0.88
CA SER A 149 -18.15 -0.42 1.69
C SER A 149 -18.93 -0.69 2.97
N PHE A 150 -18.61 0.06 4.03
CA PHE A 150 -19.42 0.01 5.25
C PHE A 150 -20.77 0.70 4.99
N SER A 151 -21.86 0.04 5.40
CA SER A 151 -23.19 0.63 5.33
C SER A 151 -23.32 1.78 6.33
N ARG A 152 -23.71 2.96 5.84
CA ARG A 152 -24.03 4.13 6.69
C ARG A 152 -25.15 3.90 7.70
N GLU A 153 -25.95 2.85 7.49
CA GLU A 153 -26.99 2.44 8.44
C GLU A 153 -26.40 1.96 9.76
N TYR A 154 -25.32 1.18 9.70
CA TYR A 154 -24.66 0.57 10.87
C TYR A 154 -23.41 1.34 11.30
N TYR A 155 -22.70 1.91 10.33
CA TYR A 155 -21.47 2.66 10.52
C TYR A 155 -21.69 4.10 10.07
N PRO A 156 -22.15 5.00 10.96
CA PRO A 156 -22.28 6.40 10.61
C PRO A 156 -20.92 7.00 10.23
N ASP A 157 -20.94 8.14 9.53
CA ASP A 157 -19.72 8.83 9.11
C ASP A 157 -18.87 9.21 10.34
N TYR A 158 -17.59 8.86 10.31
CA TYR A 158 -16.66 9.05 11.44
C TYR A 158 -16.27 10.52 11.60
N GLU A 159 -16.54 11.10 12.77
CA GLU A 159 -16.07 12.44 13.13
C GLU A 159 -14.64 12.37 13.66
N ILE A 160 -13.68 13.06 13.02
CA ILE A 160 -12.28 13.07 13.50
C ILE A 160 -12.14 14.11 14.63
N PRO A 161 -11.91 13.68 15.89
CA PRO A 161 -11.74 14.62 16.99
C PRO A 161 -10.39 15.32 16.86
N THR A 162 -10.38 16.65 16.96
CA THR A 162 -9.15 17.44 16.88
C THR A 162 -9.06 18.44 18.03
N ILE A 163 -7.84 18.76 18.44
CA ILE A 163 -7.60 19.93 19.31
C ILE A 163 -7.74 21.22 18.51
N GLU A 164 -7.83 22.37 19.18
CA GLU A 164 -7.78 23.66 18.51
C GLU A 164 -6.48 23.81 17.71
N HIS A 165 -6.60 24.14 16.42
CA HIS A 165 -5.48 24.29 15.50
C HIS A 165 -5.83 25.19 14.33
N VAL A 166 -4.81 25.60 13.59
CA VAL A 166 -4.98 26.34 12.34
C VAL A 166 -4.92 25.35 11.18
N PRO A 167 -5.86 25.38 10.22
CA PRO A 167 -5.78 24.58 9.00
C PRO A 167 -4.47 24.84 8.25
N TRP A 168 -3.90 23.80 7.63
CA TRP A 168 -2.60 23.88 6.97
C TRP A 168 -2.70 23.61 5.46
N GLN A 169 -1.75 24.19 4.72
CA GLN A 169 -1.56 23.90 3.30
C GLN A 169 -0.09 23.56 3.01
N SER A 170 0.30 22.30 3.20
CA SER A 170 1.68 21.86 2.96
C SER A 170 1.98 21.79 1.47
N LYS A 171 3.11 22.34 1.02
CA LYS A 171 3.51 22.37 -0.40
C LYS A 171 3.53 20.95 -1.02
N PRO A 172 3.05 20.76 -2.27
CA PRO A 172 3.14 19.46 -2.93
C PRO A 172 4.59 19.00 -3.08
N ILE A 173 4.83 17.70 -2.89
CA ILE A 173 6.14 17.09 -3.14
C ILE A 173 6.31 16.92 -4.66
N THR A 174 7.46 17.33 -5.20
CA THR A 174 7.74 17.20 -6.63
C THR A 174 7.77 15.73 -7.03
N ILE A 175 6.97 15.37 -8.03
CA ILE A 175 6.91 14.03 -8.60
C ILE A 175 8.06 13.88 -9.61
N PRO A 176 8.90 12.83 -9.52
CA PRO A 176 9.93 12.56 -10.51
C PRO A 176 9.34 12.35 -11.90
N ALA A 177 9.93 12.96 -12.94
CA ALA A 177 9.44 12.91 -14.33
C ALA A 177 9.17 11.48 -14.82
N ALA A 178 10.00 10.52 -14.42
CA ALA A 178 9.88 9.11 -14.81
C ALA A 178 8.56 8.42 -14.38
N ILE A 179 7.86 8.94 -13.35
CA ILE A 179 6.62 8.33 -12.83
C ILE A 179 5.41 9.27 -12.89
N VAL A 180 5.53 10.43 -13.51
CA VAL A 180 4.44 11.44 -13.54
C VAL A 180 3.18 10.89 -14.20
N ASP A 181 3.32 10.19 -15.33
CA ASP A 181 2.17 9.66 -16.06
C ASP A 181 1.48 8.51 -15.32
N ASP A 182 2.26 7.68 -14.63
CA ASP A 182 1.75 6.63 -13.76
C ASP A 182 0.96 7.23 -12.59
N VAL A 183 1.50 8.27 -11.94
CA VAL A 183 0.81 8.96 -10.85
C VAL A 183 -0.49 9.61 -11.33
N ARG A 184 -0.48 10.26 -12.49
CA ARG A 184 -1.69 10.87 -13.07
C ARG A 184 -2.77 9.81 -13.31
N ARG A 185 -2.40 8.67 -13.90
CA ARG A 185 -3.33 7.56 -14.17
C ARG A 185 -3.93 7.01 -12.88
N GLU A 186 -3.11 6.85 -11.84
CA GLU A 186 -3.59 6.38 -10.55
C GLU A 186 -4.54 7.37 -9.89
N ILE A 187 -4.29 8.68 -9.96
CA ILE A 187 -5.22 9.68 -9.39
C ILE A 187 -6.59 9.58 -10.07
N ILE A 188 -6.63 9.54 -11.40
CA ILE A 188 -7.88 9.41 -12.18
C ILE A 188 -8.59 8.09 -11.86
N SER A 189 -7.85 6.99 -11.73
CA SER A 189 -8.44 5.70 -11.36
C SER A 189 -9.02 5.72 -9.94
N ASN A 190 -8.33 6.34 -8.98
CA ASN A 190 -8.84 6.46 -7.61
C ASN A 190 -10.05 7.40 -7.52
N GLU A 191 -10.13 8.43 -8.37
CA GLU A 191 -11.32 9.27 -8.51
C GLU A 191 -12.51 8.48 -9.09
N ALA A 192 -12.30 7.73 -10.18
CA ALA A 192 -13.33 6.87 -10.76
C ALA A 192 -13.84 5.78 -9.79
N LEU A 193 -12.97 5.30 -8.90
CA LEU A 193 -13.30 4.34 -7.84
C LEU A 193 -13.92 4.98 -6.59
N GLY A 194 -14.19 6.29 -6.62
CA GLY A 194 -14.80 7.06 -5.53
C GLY A 194 -13.93 7.21 -4.28
N ARG A 195 -12.61 7.02 -4.39
CA ARG A 195 -11.67 7.18 -3.28
C ARG A 195 -11.16 8.61 -3.15
N PHE A 196 -11.01 9.29 -4.29
CA PHE A 196 -10.68 10.71 -4.34
C PHE A 196 -11.85 11.48 -4.90
N GLU A 197 -12.02 12.70 -4.42
CA GLU A 197 -13.01 13.64 -4.89
C GLU A 197 -12.36 15.03 -5.02
N PRO A 198 -12.69 15.79 -6.08
CA PRO A 198 -12.32 17.19 -6.15
C PRO A 198 -12.93 17.95 -4.98
N THR A 199 -12.11 18.70 -4.24
CA THR A 199 -12.56 19.46 -3.08
C THR A 199 -11.86 20.81 -2.97
N THR A 200 -12.55 21.78 -2.39
CA THR A 200 -12.00 23.08 -2.00
C THR A 200 -11.89 23.11 -0.49
N SER A 201 -10.70 22.80 0.03
CA SER A 201 -10.46 22.67 1.48
C SER A 201 -9.39 23.64 1.97
N SER A 202 -9.54 24.07 3.21
CA SER A 202 -8.49 24.80 3.93
C SER A 202 -7.34 23.87 4.36
N TYR A 203 -7.58 22.55 4.38
CA TYR A 203 -6.57 21.53 4.64
C TYR A 203 -6.00 21.00 3.32
N ARG A 204 -4.67 20.95 3.22
CA ARG A 204 -3.99 20.32 2.10
C ARG A 204 -2.70 19.67 2.57
N SER A 205 -2.75 18.35 2.76
CA SER A 205 -1.56 17.53 3.03
C SER A 205 -0.77 17.24 1.76
N SER A 206 0.54 17.05 1.91
CA SER A 206 1.39 16.65 0.78
C SER A 206 1.13 15.20 0.36
N LEU A 207 1.27 14.91 -0.94
CA LEU A 207 1.14 13.57 -1.53
C LEU A 207 2.47 13.21 -2.18
N PHE A 208 2.93 11.97 -2.01
CA PHE A 208 4.05 11.42 -2.76
C PHE A 208 3.75 10.02 -3.26
N ALA A 209 4.43 9.62 -4.33
CA ALA A 209 4.26 8.32 -4.96
C ALA A 209 5.48 7.43 -4.71
N VAL A 210 5.22 6.14 -4.46
CA VAL A 210 6.25 5.12 -4.28
C VAL A 210 6.10 4.10 -5.40
N ALA A 211 7.14 3.93 -6.21
CA ALA A 211 7.17 2.89 -7.23
C ALA A 211 7.09 1.49 -6.59
N LYS A 212 6.24 0.62 -7.13
CA LYS A 212 6.15 -0.78 -6.75
C LYS A 212 7.14 -1.61 -7.56
N LYS A 213 7.18 -2.92 -7.30
CA LYS A 213 8.04 -3.85 -8.07
C LYS A 213 7.69 -3.78 -9.56
N PRO A 214 8.65 -3.91 -10.48
CA PRO A 214 8.36 -3.99 -11.92
C PRO A 214 7.28 -5.04 -12.20
N GLY A 215 6.33 -4.69 -13.08
CA GLY A 215 5.16 -5.55 -13.40
C GLY A 215 4.00 -5.47 -12.39
N SER A 216 4.11 -4.68 -11.32
CA SER A 216 2.98 -4.45 -10.42
C SER A 216 1.88 -3.64 -11.10
N VAL A 217 0.63 -4.04 -10.88
CA VAL A 217 -0.56 -3.25 -11.22
C VAL A 217 -1.27 -2.91 -9.91
N PRO A 218 -1.44 -1.63 -9.55
CA PRO A 218 -0.86 -0.45 -10.20
C PRO A 218 0.67 -0.36 -10.06
N PRO A 219 1.37 0.41 -10.92
CA PRO A 219 2.84 0.54 -10.91
C PRO A 219 3.36 1.42 -9.76
N VAL A 220 2.54 2.34 -9.26
CA VAL A 220 2.87 3.24 -8.14
C VAL A 220 1.84 3.15 -7.03
N ARG A 221 2.26 3.47 -5.80
CA ARG A 221 1.37 3.65 -4.65
C ARG A 221 1.38 5.11 -4.24
N LEU A 222 0.20 5.72 -4.23
CA LEU A 222 -0.01 7.08 -3.73
C LEU A 222 -0.05 7.07 -2.19
N VAL A 223 0.72 7.96 -1.56
CA VAL A 223 0.83 8.09 -0.10
C VAL A 223 0.59 9.54 0.28
N VAL A 224 -0.42 9.79 1.12
CA VAL A 224 -0.70 11.09 1.71
C VAL A 224 0.11 11.23 2.99
N ASP A 225 0.82 12.35 3.15
CA ASP A 225 1.53 12.67 4.38
C ASP A 225 0.55 13.21 5.44
N LEU A 226 0.11 12.31 6.33
CA LEU A 226 -0.84 12.63 7.40
C LEU A 226 -0.15 13.05 8.71
N GLN A 227 1.12 13.44 8.69
CA GLN A 227 1.84 13.82 9.91
C GLN A 227 1.24 15.06 10.61
N GLU A 228 0.84 16.07 9.84
CA GLU A 228 0.18 17.28 10.38
C GLU A 228 -1.19 16.94 10.98
N LEU A 229 -2.00 16.16 10.27
CA LEU A 229 -3.28 15.67 10.78
C LEU A 229 -3.11 14.89 12.09
N ASN A 230 -2.19 13.92 12.11
CA ASN A 230 -1.91 13.12 13.30
C ASN A 230 -1.43 13.97 14.48
N SER A 231 -0.87 15.16 14.27
CA SER A 231 -0.43 16.02 15.39
C SER A 231 -1.58 16.76 16.07
N VAL A 232 -2.74 16.86 15.42
CA VAL A 232 -3.93 17.54 15.94
C VAL A 232 -5.07 16.58 16.28
N THR A 233 -5.05 15.36 15.74
CA THR A 233 -6.05 14.33 16.04
C THR A 233 -5.93 13.84 17.47
N ILE A 234 -7.07 13.72 18.15
CA ILE A 234 -7.20 13.17 19.51
C ILE A 234 -7.30 11.64 19.44
N ARG A 235 -6.66 10.94 20.37
CA ARG A 235 -6.76 9.47 20.53
C ARG A 235 -7.24 9.06 21.92
#